data_AF-A0A5M6IKP0-F1
#
_entry.id   AF-A0A5M6IKP0-F1
#
_cell.length_a   1.000
_cell.length_b   1.000
_cell.length_c   1.000
_cell.angle_alpha   90.00
_cell.angle_beta   90.00
_cell.angle_gamma   90.00
#
_symmetry.space_group_name_H-M   'P 1'
#
loop_
_entity.id
_entity.type
_entity.pdbx_description
1 polymer ?
#
loop_
_entity_poly.entity_id
_entity_poly.type
_entity_poly.pdbx_seq_one_letter_code
_entity_poly.pdbx_strand_id
1 'polypeptide(L)' 'MQRALPALLPVLGVLLTAAPAWAEETPKIDSGDTAWMLTSTALVLLMTIPGLALFYAGMVRKKNVLATMMQSFAITCLV' A
#
# COMPACT_ATOMS: atom_id res chain seq x y z
N MET A 1 3.43 44.56 13.44
CA MET A 1 2.69 43.71 12.47
C MET A 1 3.43 43.48 11.13
N GLN A 2 4.75 43.71 11.02
CA GLN A 2 5.50 43.58 9.75
C GLN A 2 6.38 42.32 9.66
N ARG A 3 6.48 41.51 10.74
CA ARG A 3 7.33 40.30 10.78
C ARG A 3 6.65 39.02 10.28
N ALA A 4 5.31 39.02 10.15
CA ALA A 4 4.56 37.90 9.59
C ALA A 4 4.54 37.89 8.04
N LEU A 5 4.78 39.05 7.42
CA LEU A 5 4.74 39.24 5.97
C LEU A 5 5.76 38.36 5.19
N PRO A 6 7.03 38.22 5.60
CA PRO A 6 7.99 37.38 4.86
C PRO A 6 7.77 35.87 5.06
N ALA A 7 7.07 35.45 6.12
CA ALA A 7 6.75 34.05 6.37
C ALA A 7 5.52 33.56 5.58
N LEU A 8 4.64 34.49 5.18
CA LEU A 8 3.43 34.19 4.39
C LEU A 8 3.72 34.07 2.89
N LEU A 9 4.77 34.72 2.38
CA LEU A 9 5.20 34.64 0.97
C LEU A 9 5.54 33.21 0.50
N PRO A 10 6.35 32.39 1.21
CA PRO A 10 6.62 31.02 0.78
C PRO A 10 5.39 30.11 0.88
N VAL A 11 4.53 30.34 1.87
CA VAL A 11 3.28 29.58 2.05
C VAL A 11 2.31 29.86 0.89
N LEU A 12 2.17 31.13 0.49
CA LEU A 12 1.37 31.53 -0.67
C LEU A 12 1.97 30.99 -1.97
N GLY A 13 3.30 30.92 -2.08
CA GLY A 13 4.00 30.33 -3.22
C GLY A 13 3.72 28.83 -3.39
N VAL A 14 3.76 28.07 -2.29
CA VAL A 14 3.40 26.63 -2.29
C VAL A 14 1.93 26.41 -2.65
N LEU A 15 1.03 27.28 -2.18
CA LEU A 15 -0.39 27.25 -2.53
C LEU A 15 -0.64 27.58 -4.01
N LEU A 16 0.18 28.45 -4.62
CA LEU A 16 0.03 28.85 -6.04
C LEU A 16 0.61 27.81 -7.02
N THR A 17 1.61 27.01 -6.60
CA THR A 17 2.19 25.94 -7.43
C THR A 17 1.40 24.63 -7.38
N ALA A 18 0.33 24.55 -6.57
CA ALA A 18 -0.68 23.49 -6.66
C ALA A 18 -1.58 23.66 -7.89
N ALA A 19 -0.99 24.02 -9.04
CA ALA A 19 -1.65 23.93 -10.33
C ALA A 19 -2.08 22.48 -10.55
N PRO A 20 -3.17 22.22 -11.30
CA PRO A 20 -3.49 20.85 -11.70
C PRO A 20 -2.26 20.30 -12.40
N ALA A 21 -1.62 19.31 -11.79
CA ALA A 21 -0.65 18.46 -12.47
C ALA A 21 -1.34 18.04 -13.76
N TRP A 22 -0.65 18.23 -14.90
CA TRP A 22 -1.21 18.09 -16.24
C TRP A 22 -2.15 16.90 -16.28
N ALA A 23 -3.44 17.20 -16.35
CA ALA A 23 -4.49 16.22 -16.33
C ALA A 23 -4.28 15.33 -17.55
N GLU A 24 -3.78 14.13 -17.33
CA GLU A 24 -3.85 13.07 -18.31
C GLU A 24 -5.34 12.87 -18.61
N GLU A 25 -5.70 13.05 -19.87
CA GLU A 25 -7.07 12.94 -20.35
C GLU A 25 -7.67 11.61 -19.89
N THR A 26 -8.88 11.66 -19.32
CA THR A 26 -9.79 10.54 -19.02
C THR A 26 -9.07 9.22 -18.69
N PRO A 27 -8.97 8.79 -17.41
CA PRO A 27 -8.21 7.60 -17.03
C PRO A 27 -8.50 6.41 -17.95
N LYS A 28 -7.57 6.14 -18.85
CA LYS A 28 -7.69 5.02 -19.79
C LYS A 28 -7.09 3.82 -19.09
N ILE A 29 -7.89 2.77 -18.91
CA ILE A 29 -7.37 1.52 -18.37
C ILE A 29 -6.38 0.94 -19.38
N ASP A 30 -5.10 1.00 -19.04
CA ASP A 30 -4.04 0.32 -19.75
C ASP A 30 -3.99 -1.16 -19.34
N SER A 31 -3.90 -2.04 -20.34
CA SER A 31 -3.89 -3.49 -20.10
C SER A 31 -2.55 -3.97 -19.52
N GLY A 32 -1.44 -3.31 -19.85
CA GLY A 32 -0.12 -3.57 -19.28
C GLY A 32 -0.07 -3.19 -17.80
N ASP A 33 -0.54 -2.00 -17.45
CA ASP A 33 -0.64 -1.55 -16.06
C ASP A 33 -1.57 -2.45 -15.24
N THR A 34 -2.71 -2.86 -15.81
CA THR A 34 -3.64 -3.79 -15.16
C THR A 34 -2.98 -5.16 -14.94
N ALA A 35 -2.30 -5.72 -15.94
CA ALA A 35 -1.60 -6.99 -15.81
C ALA A 35 -0.49 -6.91 -14.75
N TRP A 36 0.25 -5.80 -14.72
CA TRP A 36 1.28 -5.57 -13.71
C TRP A 36 0.70 -5.44 -12.30
N MET A 37 -0.41 -4.73 -12.15
CA MET A 37 -1.12 -4.59 -10.86
C MET A 37 -1.65 -5.93 -10.36
N LEU A 38 -2.25 -6.76 -11.22
CA LEU A 38 -2.72 -8.10 -10.86
C LEU A 38 -1.55 -9.01 -10.46
N THR A 39 -0.45 -8.96 -11.20
CA THR A 39 0.77 -9.74 -10.89
C THR A 39 1.38 -9.31 -9.56
N SER A 40 1.50 -8.00 -9.33
CA SER A 40 2.00 -7.43 -8.08
C SER A 40 1.11 -7.84 -6.90
N THR A 41 -0.21 -7.81 -7.08
CA THR A 41 -1.18 -8.25 -6.05
C THR A 41 -1.01 -9.73 -5.73
N ALA A 42 -0.80 -10.59 -6.74
CA ALA A 42 -0.54 -12.01 -6.52
C ALA A 42 0.78 -12.24 -5.74
N LEU A 43 1.83 -11.46 -6.04
CA LEU A 43 3.09 -11.52 -5.29
C LEU A 43 2.91 -11.09 -3.81
N VAL A 44 2.09 -10.07 -3.55
CA VAL A 44 1.76 -9.65 -2.18
C VAL A 44 0.96 -10.74 -1.45
N LEU A 45 -0.01 -11.38 -2.11
CA LEU A 45 -0.74 -12.51 -1.53
C LEU A 45 0.20 -13.67 -1.16
N LEU A 46 1.21 -13.93 -1.98
CA LEU A 46 2.22 -14.96 -1.71
C LEU A 46 3.05 -14.67 -0.44
N MET A 47 3.29 -13.40 -0.13
CA MET A 47 3.94 -13.00 1.12
C MET A 47 3.13 -13.41 2.34
N THR A 48 1.80 -13.34 2.26
CA THR A 48 0.92 -13.75 3.36
C THR A 48 0.72 -15.25 3.42
N ILE A 49 0.41 -15.87 2.27
CA ILE A 49 0.16 -17.31 2.12
C ILE A 49 1.03 -17.86 0.98
N PRO A 50 2.09 -18.65 1.24
CA PRO A 50 2.47 -19.24 2.51
C PRO A 50 3.53 -18.47 3.32
N GLY A 51 4.04 -17.32 2.87
CA GLY A 51 5.23 -16.67 3.44
C GLY A 51 5.19 -16.41 4.96
N LEU A 52 4.31 -15.52 5.39
CA LEU A 52 4.09 -15.16 6.79
C LEU A 52 3.56 -16.35 7.60
N ALA A 53 2.64 -17.13 7.03
CA ALA A 53 2.08 -18.31 7.68
C ALA A 53 3.16 -19.31 8.09
N LEU A 54 4.10 -19.65 7.18
CA LEU A 54 5.21 -20.56 7.48
C LEU A 54 6.25 -19.93 8.41
N PHE A 55 6.57 -18.65 8.20
CA PHE A 55 7.56 -17.94 9.03
C PHE A 55 7.12 -17.90 10.50
N TYR A 56 5.87 -17.51 10.77
CA TYR A 56 5.34 -17.49 12.14
C TYR A 56 5.03 -18.88 12.69
N ALA A 57 4.60 -19.82 11.86
CA ALA A 57 4.42 -21.20 12.27
C ALA A 57 5.75 -21.86 12.72
N GLY A 58 6.89 -21.47 12.15
CA GLY A 58 8.22 -21.94 12.56
C GLY A 58 8.69 -21.41 13.93
N MET A 59 8.12 -20.30 14.41
CA MET A 59 8.48 -19.70 15.71
C MET A 59 7.61 -20.17 16.88
N VAL A 60 6.50 -20.87 16.61
CA VAL A 60 5.60 -21.37 17.65
C VAL A 60 5.87 -22.83 18.02
N ARG A 61 5.37 -23.25 19.19
CA ARG A 61 5.43 -24.65 19.61
C ARG A 61 4.68 -25.53 18.60
N LYS A 62 5.19 -26.75 18.34
CA LYS A 62 4.63 -27.72 17.39
C LYS A 62 3.10 -27.90 17.49
N LYS A 63 2.57 -27.95 18.71
CA LYS A 63 1.11 -28.10 18.95
C LYS A 63 0.25 -26.92 18.45
N ASN A 64 0.85 -25.76 18.20
CA ASN A 64 0.17 -24.53 17.79
C ASN A 64 0.39 -24.19 16.31
N VAL A 65 1.25 -24.92 15.59
CA VAL A 65 1.61 -24.66 14.18
C VAL A 65 0.37 -24.58 13.30
N LEU A 66 -0.52 -25.58 13.40
CA LEU A 66 -1.75 -25.63 12.60
C LEU A 66 -2.67 -24.44 12.92
N ALA A 67 -2.82 -24.07 14.19
CA ALA A 67 -3.64 -22.93 14.59
C ALA A 67 -3.08 -21.61 14.04
N THR A 68 -1.76 -21.39 14.09
CA THR A 68 -1.12 -20.19 13.54
C THR A 68 -1.30 -20.10 12.02
N MET A 69 -1.12 -21.20 11.28
CA MET A 69 -1.34 -21.21 9.84
C MET A 69 -2.81 -20.94 9.47
N MET A 70 -3.76 -21.55 10.19
CA MET A 70 -5.20 -21.33 9.95
C MET A 70 -5.66 -19.91 10.31
N GLN A 71 -5.09 -19.30 11.35
CA GLN A 71 -5.35 -17.90 11.70
C GLN A 71 -4.85 -16.95 10.60
N SER A 72 -3.64 -17.19 10.05
CA SER A 72 -3.13 -16.41 8.92
C SER A 72 -4.01 -16.55 7.68
N PHE A 73 -4.48 -17.77 7.36
CA PHE A 73 -5.42 -18.00 6.26
C PHE A 73 -6.75 -17.27 6.49
N ALA A 74 -7.34 -17.41 7.68
CA ALA A 74 -8.62 -16.79 8.02
C ALA A 74 -8.58 -15.26 7.92
N ILE A 75 -7.53 -14.61 8.41
CA ILE A 75 -7.39 -13.15 8.32
C ILE A 75 -7.18 -12.70 6.87
N THR A 76 -6.42 -13.46 6.07
CA THR A 76 -6.24 -13.14 4.64
C THR A 76 -7.55 -13.24 3.86
N CYS A 77 -8.49 -14.10 4.27
CA CYS A 77 -9.82 -14.18 3.65
C CYS A 77 -10.82 -13.17 4.20
N LEU A 78 -10.60 -12.63 5.40
CA LEU A 78 -11.48 -11.66 6.05
C LEU A 78 -11.28 -10.25 5.51
N VAL A 79 -10.02 -9.89 5.24
CA VAL A 79 -9.60 -8.58 4.72
C VAL A 79 -9.69 -8.57 3.21
#